data_AF-A0AA36HLG5-F1
#
_entry.id   AF-A0AA36HLG5-F1
#
_cell.length_a   1.000
_cell.length_b   1.000
_cell.length_c   1.000
_cell.angle_alpha   90.00
_cell.angle_beta   90.00
_cell.angle_gamma   90.00
#
_symmetry.space_group_name_H-M   'P 1'
#
loop_
_entity.id
_entity.type
_entity.pdbx_description
1 polymer ?
#
loop_
_entity_poly.entity_id
_entity_poly.type
_entity_poly.pdbx_seq_one_letter_code
_entity_poly.pdbx_strand_id
1 'polypeptide(L)'
;MDPKGVRRSGNFAKRNSTSTKLSRKIGWLNNHAGLQEEIRFADVKELLAQVGDEEAFMILQNLEKKARDIQKPTNYIISSARNSLGGNRGRGNRTRPRFWPSAALHRRGG
;
A
#
# COMPACT_ATOMS: atom_id res chain seq x y z
N MET A 1 0.29 50.00 -0.93
CA MET A 1 0.72 49.42 0.35
C MET A 1 -0.03 48.11 0.52
N ASP A 2 0.57 47.01 0.08
CA ASP A 2 0.02 45.66 0.13
C ASP A 2 0.25 45.02 1.51
N PRO A 3 -0.77 44.43 2.18
CA PRO A 3 -0.53 43.59 3.33
C PRO A 3 0.08 42.25 2.87
N LYS A 4 1.35 42.02 3.26
CA LYS A 4 2.09 40.78 3.04
C LYS A 4 1.39 39.62 3.75
N GLY A 5 0.61 38.84 2.99
CA GLY A 5 0.04 37.56 3.42
C GLY A 5 1.12 36.51 3.64
N VAL A 6 1.37 36.23 4.91
CA VAL A 6 2.16 35.16 5.52
C VAL A 6 2.37 33.94 4.61
N ARG A 7 3.64 33.68 4.28
CA ARG A 7 4.14 32.39 3.77
C ARG A 7 3.92 31.32 4.85
N ARG A 8 2.81 30.59 4.79
CA ARG A 8 2.69 29.32 5.52
C ARG A 8 3.47 28.25 4.77
N SER A 9 4.79 28.28 4.93
CA SER A 9 5.62 27.09 4.73
C SER A 9 5.24 26.09 5.82
N GLY A 10 4.18 25.33 5.54
CA GLY A 10 3.83 24.17 6.32
C GLY A 10 4.84 23.08 6.01
N ASN A 11 5.91 23.04 6.80
CA ASN A 11 6.73 21.86 7.00
C ASN A 11 5.81 20.74 7.54
N PHE A 12 5.05 20.09 6.65
CA PHE A 12 4.18 18.95 6.96
C PHE A 12 5.06 17.76 7.31
N ALA A 13 5.50 17.79 8.56
CA ALA A 13 6.28 16.79 9.24
C ALA A 13 5.78 15.38 8.88
N LYS A 14 6.58 14.68 8.07
CA LYS A 14 7.14 13.35 8.30
C LYS A 14 6.55 12.55 9.48
N ARG A 15 5.24 12.30 9.50
CA ARG A 15 4.54 11.52 10.54
C ARG A 15 3.44 10.56 10.02
N ASN A 16 3.19 10.47 8.71
CA ASN A 16 2.15 9.57 8.20
C ASN A 16 2.50 8.94 6.84
N SER A 17 3.73 8.47 6.68
CA SER A 17 4.26 8.11 5.37
C SER A 17 3.83 6.74 4.86
N THR A 18 3.33 5.82 5.70
CA THR A 18 3.17 4.42 5.29
C THR A 18 1.71 3.99 5.18
N SER A 19 0.89 4.25 6.19
CA SER A 19 -0.57 4.07 6.14
C SER A 19 -1.18 4.80 4.93
N THR A 20 -0.73 6.03 4.67
CA THR A 20 -1.13 6.80 3.48
C THR A 20 -0.72 6.14 2.16
N LYS A 21 0.45 5.50 2.08
CA LYS A 21 0.89 4.82 0.86
C LYS A 21 0.15 3.49 0.65
N LEU A 22 -0.11 2.74 1.73
CA LEU A 22 -0.91 1.51 1.67
C LEU A 22 -2.35 1.81 1.23
N SER A 23 -2.97 2.83 1.80
CA SER A 23 -4.30 3.30 1.40
C SER A 23 -4.34 3.69 -0.09
N ARG A 24 -3.34 4.45 -0.57
CA ARG A 24 -3.23 4.78 -2.01
C ARG A 24 -3.08 3.54 -2.89
N LYS A 25 -2.26 2.57 -2.48
CA LYS A 25 -2.07 1.32 -3.23
C LYS A 25 -3.36 0.52 -3.29
N ILE A 26 -4.08 0.40 -2.18
CA ILE A 26 -5.38 -0.28 -2.13
C ILE A 26 -6.40 0.43 -3.03
N GLY A 27 -6.48 1.76 -2.98
CA GLY A 27 -7.34 2.53 -3.89
C GLY A 27 -7.00 2.31 -5.37
N TRP A 28 -5.72 2.16 -5.71
CA TRP A 28 -5.31 1.80 -7.07
C TRP A 28 -5.73 0.37 -7.43
N LEU A 29 -5.55 -0.61 -6.54
CA LEU A 29 -5.95 -2.00 -6.76
C LEU A 29 -7.45 -2.13 -7.00
N ASN A 30 -8.28 -1.44 -6.20
CA ASN A 30 -9.73 -1.42 -6.36
C ASN A 30 -10.17 -0.90 -7.74
N ASN A 31 -9.41 0.04 -8.33
CA ASN A 31 -9.77 0.63 -9.62
C ASN A 31 -9.09 -0.03 -10.84
N HIS A 32 -7.91 -0.64 -10.69
CA HIS A 32 -7.07 -1.06 -11.83
C HIS A 32 -6.71 -2.54 -11.83
N ALA A 33 -6.70 -3.22 -10.69
CA ALA A 33 -6.22 -4.60 -10.62
C ALA A 33 -7.25 -5.63 -11.08
N GLY A 34 -8.50 -5.22 -11.35
CA GLY A 34 -9.58 -6.13 -11.74
C GLY A 34 -9.95 -7.09 -10.61
N LEU A 35 -9.98 -6.57 -9.37
CA LEU A 35 -10.43 -7.31 -8.20
C LEU A 35 -11.90 -7.67 -8.35
N GLN A 36 -12.25 -8.85 -7.83
CA GLN A 36 -13.64 -9.30 -7.77
C GLN A 36 -14.48 -8.49 -6.76
N GLU A 37 -13.83 -7.89 -5.76
CA GLU A 37 -14.48 -7.09 -4.71
C GLU A 37 -13.58 -5.92 -4.29
N GLU A 38 -14.20 -4.82 -3.86
CA GLU A 38 -13.48 -3.69 -3.29
C GLU A 38 -12.85 -4.03 -1.93
N ILE A 39 -11.61 -3.62 -1.75
CA ILE A 39 -10.91 -3.75 -0.47
C ILE A 39 -11.10 -2.46 0.32
N ARG A 40 -11.68 -2.59 1.50
CA ARG A 40 -11.80 -1.50 2.47
C ARG A 40 -10.52 -1.40 3.29
N PHE A 41 -9.84 -0.27 3.18
CA PHE A 41 -8.59 -0.05 3.94
C PHE A 41 -8.80 -0.15 5.45
N ALA A 42 -9.95 0.29 5.97
CA ALA A 42 -10.26 0.26 7.40
C ALA A 42 -10.20 -1.17 8.00
N ASP A 43 -10.60 -2.18 7.23
CA ASP A 43 -10.65 -3.58 7.69
C ASP A 43 -9.26 -4.24 7.72
N VAL A 44 -8.33 -3.76 6.90
CA VAL A 44 -6.99 -4.35 6.78
C VAL A 44 -5.89 -3.48 7.38
N LYS A 45 -6.13 -2.19 7.65
CA LYS A 45 -5.09 -1.24 8.10
C LYS A 45 -4.39 -1.69 9.37
N GLU A 46 -5.14 -2.21 10.35
CA GLU A 46 -4.59 -2.55 11.66
C GLU A 46 -3.70 -3.78 11.57
N LEU A 47 -4.12 -4.75 10.75
CA LEU A 47 -3.36 -5.96 10.53
C LEU A 47 -2.13 -5.70 9.65
N LEU A 48 -2.26 -4.88 8.61
CA LEU A 48 -1.14 -4.43 7.77
C LEU A 48 -0.13 -3.59 8.56
N ALA A 49 -0.59 -2.78 9.51
CA ALA A 49 0.29 -2.04 10.41
C ALA A 49 1.06 -2.98 11.35
N GLN A 50 0.45 -4.07 11.81
CA GLN A 50 1.10 -5.06 12.67
C GLN A 50 2.20 -5.86 11.95
N VAL A 51 2.01 -6.24 10.68
CA VAL A 51 3.06 -6.95 9.90
C VAL A 51 4.23 -6.06 9.48
N GLY A 52 4.03 -4.74 9.50
CA GLY A 52 5.01 -3.77 9.05
C GLY A 52 4.91 -3.46 7.55
N ASP A 53 5.48 -2.32 7.18
CA ASP A 53 5.24 -1.71 5.87
C ASP A 53 5.77 -2.55 4.71
N GLU A 54 6.94 -3.16 4.89
CA GLU A 54 7.60 -3.95 3.86
C GLU A 54 6.78 -5.19 3.46
N GLU A 55 6.35 -5.95 4.45
CA GLU A 55 5.50 -7.14 4.27
C GLU A 55 4.12 -6.75 3.75
N ALA A 56 3.53 -5.67 4.28
CA ALA A 56 2.25 -5.16 3.79
C ALA A 56 2.30 -4.86 2.28
N PHE A 57 3.36 -4.19 1.80
CA PHE A 57 3.55 -3.94 0.37
C PHE A 57 3.76 -5.21 -0.45
N MET A 58 4.40 -6.24 0.11
CA MET A 58 4.56 -7.53 -0.57
C MET A 58 3.22 -8.26 -0.72
N ILE A 59 2.40 -8.27 0.33
CA ILE A 59 1.07 -8.88 0.32
C ILE A 59 0.21 -8.22 -0.76
N LEU A 60 0.19 -6.88 -0.81
CA LEU A 60 -0.58 -6.14 -1.82
C LEU A 60 -0.09 -6.39 -3.25
N GLN A 61 1.21 -6.60 -3.47
CA GLN A 61 1.75 -6.96 -4.79
C GLN A 61 1.41 -8.38 -5.21
N ASN A 62 1.47 -9.33 -4.26
CA ASN A 62 1.07 -10.71 -4.54
C ASN A 62 -0.43 -10.79 -4.86
N LEU A 63 -1.23 -9.96 -4.18
CA LEU A 63 -2.65 -9.80 -4.49
C LEU A 63 -2.85 -9.26 -5.90
N GLU A 64 -2.13 -8.20 -6.29
CA GLU A 64 -2.21 -7.63 -7.65
C GLU A 64 -1.97 -8.69 -8.75
N LYS A 65 -0.93 -9.51 -8.59
CA LYS A 65 -0.57 -10.55 -9.57
C LYS A 65 -1.65 -11.61 -9.75
N LYS A 66 -2.51 -11.81 -8.74
CA LYS A 66 -3.55 -12.83 -8.69
C LYS A 66 -4.94 -12.20 -8.54
N ALA A 67 -5.07 -10.90 -8.79
CA ALA A 67 -6.26 -10.12 -8.46
C ALA A 67 -7.52 -10.65 -9.17
N ARG A 68 -7.33 -11.18 -10.39
CA ARG A 68 -8.38 -11.77 -11.21
C ARG A 68 -8.80 -13.16 -10.73
N ASP A 69 -7.88 -13.92 -10.16
CA ASP A 69 -8.13 -15.28 -9.66
C ASP A 69 -8.66 -15.28 -8.21
N ILE A 70 -8.42 -14.20 -7.46
CA ILE A 70 -8.80 -14.10 -6.05
C ILE A 70 -10.23 -13.58 -5.93
N GLN A 71 -11.14 -14.46 -5.52
CA GLN A 71 -12.54 -14.12 -5.27
C GLN A 71 -12.73 -13.14 -4.10
N LYS A 72 -11.95 -13.31 -3.03
CA LYS A 72 -12.08 -12.50 -1.80
C LYS A 72 -10.75 -11.81 -1.47
N PRO A 73 -10.48 -10.65 -2.08
CA PRO A 73 -9.19 -9.97 -1.92
C PRO A 73 -8.93 -9.49 -0.49
N THR A 74 -9.96 -9.06 0.24
CA THR A 74 -9.86 -8.69 1.66
C THR A 74 -9.41 -9.88 2.52
N ASN A 75 -10.01 -11.06 2.32
CA ASN A 75 -9.62 -12.28 3.04
C ASN A 75 -8.21 -12.74 2.69
N TYR A 76 -7.78 -12.58 1.43
CA TYR A 76 -6.42 -12.88 1.02
C TYR A 76 -5.41 -12.02 1.78
N ILE A 77 -5.66 -10.71 1.92
CA ILE A 77 -4.80 -9.82 2.70
C ILE A 77 -4.74 -10.26 4.16
N ILE A 78 -5.90 -10.54 4.76
CA ILE A 78 -5.99 -10.93 6.17
C ILE A 78 -5.22 -12.23 6.43
N SER A 79 -5.45 -13.25 5.61
CA SER A 79 -4.75 -14.55 5.74
C SER A 79 -3.25 -14.41 5.52
N SER A 80 -2.83 -13.65 4.50
CA SER A 80 -1.40 -13.43 4.24
C SER A 80 -0.72 -12.68 5.37
N ALA A 81 -1.37 -11.64 5.92
CA ALA A 81 -0.82 -10.86 7.01
C ALA A 81 -0.77 -11.66 8.32
N ARG A 82 -1.82 -12.43 8.63
CA ARG A 82 -1.80 -13.37 9.77
C ARG A 82 -0.67 -14.40 9.65
N ASN A 83 -0.42 -14.90 8.44
CA ASN A 83 0.69 -15.82 8.18
C ASN A 83 2.06 -15.15 8.40
N SER A 84 2.23 -13.88 8.01
CA SER A 84 3.45 -13.12 8.31
C SER A 84 3.63 -12.88 9.82
N LEU A 85 2.54 -12.64 10.58
CA LEU A 85 2.59 -12.46 12.05
C LEU A 85 2.88 -13.76 12.81
N GLY A 86 2.27 -14.88 12.42
CA GLY A 86 2.46 -16.18 13.05
C GLY A 86 3.70 -16.93 12.58
N GLY A 87 4.36 -16.45 11.52
CA GLY A 87 5.43 -17.11 10.79
C GLY A 87 6.82 -16.65 11.17
N ASN A 88 7.21 -16.69 12.44
CA ASN A 88 8.63 -16.62 12.84
C ASN A 88 9.41 -17.91 12.49
N ARG A 89 9.28 -18.43 11.26
CA ARG A 89 10.11 -19.54 10.77
C ARG A 89 10.58 -19.27 9.35
N GLY A 90 11.68 -18.52 9.26
CA GLY A 90 12.68 -18.68 8.21
C GLY A 90 12.31 -18.18 6.82
N ARG A 91 12.26 -16.87 6.62
CA ARG A 91 12.65 -16.28 5.33
C ARG A 91 13.66 -15.17 5.56
N GLY A 92 14.87 -15.60 5.92
CA GLY A 92 16.05 -14.78 5.71
C GLY A 92 16.13 -14.34 4.25
N ASN A 93 16.59 -13.11 4.06
CA ASN A 93 17.46 -12.72 2.97
C ASN A 93 17.24 -13.48 1.64
N ARG A 94 16.17 -13.13 0.91
CA ARG A 94 16.16 -13.34 -0.55
C ARG A 94 16.13 -11.98 -1.21
N THR A 95 17.32 -11.41 -1.32
CA THR A 95 17.78 -10.58 -2.44
C THR A 95 16.66 -9.83 -3.16
N ARG A 96 16.36 -8.63 -2.65
CA ARG A 96 15.44 -7.70 -3.32
C ARG A 96 16.29 -6.81 -4.24
N PRO A 97 16.13 -6.86 -5.58
CA PRO A 97 16.73 -5.85 -6.43
C PRO A 97 16.17 -4.48 -6.02
N ARG A 98 17.08 -3.51 -5.80
CA ARG A 98 16.83 -2.15 -5.29
C ARG A 98 16.04 -1.24 -6.23
N PHE A 99 15.29 -1.78 -7.20
CA PHE A 99 14.58 -0.98 -8.19
C PHE A 99 13.08 -1.07 -8.01
N TRP A 100 12.57 -0.14 -7.21
CA TRP A 100 11.21 0.36 -7.32
C TRP A 100 11.22 1.53 -8.32
N PRO A 101 10.53 1.45 -9.47
CA PRO A 101 10.32 2.63 -10.28
C PRO A 101 9.25 3.47 -9.60
N SER A 102 9.69 4.51 -8.91
CA SER A 102 8.84 5.67 -8.61
C SER A 102 8.56 6.39 -9.92
N ALA A 103 7.57 5.95 -10.70
CA ALA A 103 6.81 6.78 -11.65
C ALA A 103 6.02 5.89 -12.63
N ALA A 104 4.72 5.80 -12.43
CA ALA A 104 3.77 5.83 -13.53
C ALA A 104 2.42 6.24 -12.96
N LEU A 105 2.10 7.52 -13.09
CA LEU A 105 0.89 8.00 -13.74
C LEU A 105 0.68 9.47 -13.35
N HIS A 106 1.33 10.36 -14.09
CA HIS A 106 0.90 11.73 -14.20
C HIS A 106 0.50 11.98 -15.65
N ARG A 107 -0.77 12.37 -15.80
CA ARG A 107 -1.33 13.20 -16.87
C ARG A 107 -1.34 12.65 -18.31
N ARG A 108 -2.53 12.15 -18.65
CA ARG A 108 -3.37 12.57 -19.79
C ARG A 108 -3.04 13.96 -20.36
N GLY A 109 -2.96 14.08 -21.69
CA GLY A 109 -3.25 15.30 -22.44
C GLY A 109 -2.33 15.57 -23.64
N GLY A 110 -2.91 15.56 -24.86
CA GLY A 110 -2.30 16.04 -26.10
C GLY A 110 -2.63 15.17 -27.28
#